data_AF-A0AB39ERG4-F1
#
_entry.id   AF-A0AB39ERG4-F1
#
_cell.length_a   1.000
_cell.length_b   1.000
_cell.length_c   1.000
_cell.angle_alpha   90.00
_cell.angle_beta   90.00
_cell.angle_gamma   90.00
#
_symmetry.space_group_name_H-M   'P 1'
#
loop_
_entity.id
_entity.type
_entity.pdbx_description
1 polymer ?
#
loop_
_entity_poly.entity_id
_entity_poly.type
_entity_poly.pdbx_seq_one_letter_code
_entity_poly.pdbx_strand_id
1 'polypeptide(L)'
;MQVHIAFAAPTRVWRRTLNVPEGATVGQALALSGFAEAFPEFTDHPPAMGVYGERCDVRRVLRENDRVELYRPLVFDPLESRRRRAAHRGSAMKRPLPPKTPAA
;
A
#
# COMPACT_ATOMS: atom_id res chain seq x y z
N MET A 1 -23.67 -8.75 0.91
CA MET A 1 -23.01 -7.56 0.35
C MET A 1 -21.72 -7.93 -0.35
N GLN A 2 -21.38 -7.26 -1.45
CA GLN A 2 -20.12 -7.46 -2.14
C GLN A 2 -19.05 -6.52 -1.56
N VAL A 3 -17.86 -7.05 -1.28
CA VAL A 3 -16.70 -6.27 -0.82
C VAL A 3 -15.44 -6.69 -1.58
N HIS A 4 -14.44 -5.82 -1.59
CA HIS A 4 -13.16 -6.07 -2.26
C HIS A 4 -12.01 -6.01 -1.26
N ILE A 5 -11.03 -6.90 -1.42
CA ILE A 5 -9.77 -6.85 -0.67
C ILE A 5 -8.62 -6.74 -1.67
N ALA A 6 -7.68 -5.85 -1.38
CA ALA A 6 -6.50 -5.62 -2.21
C ALA A 6 -5.22 -5.56 -1.38
N PHE A 7 -4.19 -6.28 -1.83
CA PHE A 7 -2.83 -6.19 -1.32
C PHE A 7 -1.85 -5.96 -2.47
N ALA A 8 -1.09 -4.88 -2.38
CA ALA A 8 -0.06 -4.55 -3.36
C ALA A 8 1.28 -5.18 -2.92
N ALA A 9 1.50 -6.43 -3.32
CA ALA A 9 2.78 -7.11 -3.14
C ALA A 9 3.86 -6.48 -4.05
N PRO A 10 5.16 -6.73 -3.79
CA PRO A 10 6.24 -6.07 -4.54
C PRO A 10 6.18 -6.25 -6.05
N THR A 11 5.73 -7.42 -6.51
CA THR A 11 5.75 -7.81 -7.93
C THR A 11 4.36 -7.95 -8.55
N ARG A 12 3.30 -7.93 -7.74
CA ARG A 12 1.92 -8.15 -8.21
C ARG A 12 0.90 -7.53 -7.27
N VAL A 13 -0.29 -7.28 -7.80
CA VAL A 13 -1.46 -6.93 -7.00
C VAL A 13 -2.28 -8.20 -6.76
N TRP A 14 -2.47 -8.56 -5.49
CA TRP A 14 -3.39 -9.62 -5.09
C TRP A 14 -4.75 -8.99 -4.75
N ARG A 15 -5.82 -9.50 -5.36
CA ARG A 15 -7.18 -8.99 -5.19
C ARG A 15 -8.19 -10.12 -5.07
N ARG A 16 -9.20 -9.88 -4.24
CA ARG A 16 -10.37 -10.75 -4.07
C ARG A 16 -11.64 -9.92 -4.01
N THR A 17 -12.69 -10.45 -4.61
CA THR A 17 -14.06 -9.97 -4.45
C THR A 17 -14.80 -11.03 -3.65
N LEU A 18 -15.46 -10.63 -2.57
CA LEU A 18 -16.12 -11.54 -1.64
C LEU A 18 -17.58 -11.14 -1.50
N ASN A 19 -18.45 -12.13 -1.37
CA ASN A 19 -19.81 -11.94 -0.90
C ASN A 19 -19.84 -12.28 0.59
N VAL A 20 -20.13 -11.30 1.43
CA VAL A 20 -20.18 -11.44 2.88
C VAL A 20 -21.56 -11.05 3.42
N PRO A 21 -21.97 -11.57 4.59
CA PRO A 21 -23.21 -11.12 5.25
C PRO A 21 -23.19 -9.61 5.52
N GLU A 22 -24.36 -8.98 5.56
CA GLU A 22 -24.47 -7.59 6.01
C GLU A 22 -23.97 -7.44 7.45
N GLY A 23 -23.29 -6.34 7.75
CA GLY A 23 -22.67 -6.13 9.06
C GLY A 23 -21.36 -6.89 9.28
N ALA A 24 -20.85 -7.61 8.28
CA ALA A 24 -19.55 -8.29 8.40
C ALA A 24 -18.41 -7.30 8.66
N THR A 25 -17.41 -7.75 9.41
CA THR A 25 -16.25 -6.94 9.76
C THR A 25 -15.09 -7.14 8.80
N VAL A 26 -14.13 -6.20 8.82
CA VAL A 26 -12.85 -6.32 8.09
C VAL A 26 -12.16 -7.65 8.40
N GLY A 27 -12.12 -8.08 9.67
CA GLY A 27 -11.49 -9.33 10.07
C GLY A 27 -12.19 -10.57 9.51
N GLN A 28 -13.52 -10.58 9.49
CA GLN A 28 -14.30 -11.67 8.89
C GLN A 28 -14.08 -11.75 7.39
N ALA A 29 -14.12 -10.61 6.68
CA ALA A 29 -13.83 -10.56 5.25
C ALA A 29 -12.40 -11.01 4.95
N LEU A 30 -11.42 -10.60 5.77
CA LEU A 30 -10.03 -11.02 5.61
C LEU A 30 -9.85 -12.53 5.82
N ALA A 31 -10.50 -13.11 6.82
CA ALA A 31 -10.48 -14.56 7.06
C ALA A 31 -11.06 -15.35 5.89
N LEU A 32 -12.14 -14.86 5.27
CA LEU A 32 -12.78 -15.48 4.10
C LEU A 32 -12.00 -15.29 2.79
N SER A 33 -11.02 -14.38 2.77
CA SER A 33 -10.32 -13.98 1.55
C SER A 33 -9.24 -14.95 1.08
N GLY A 34 -8.80 -15.84 1.97
CA GLY A 34 -7.64 -16.70 1.79
C GLY A 34 -6.30 -15.94 1.79
N PHE A 35 -6.27 -14.75 2.40
CA PHE A 35 -5.05 -13.95 2.50
C PHE A 35 -3.95 -14.66 3.30
N ALA A 36 -4.32 -15.35 4.39
CA ALA A 36 -3.36 -16.07 5.23
C ALA A 36 -2.68 -17.22 4.50
N GLU A 37 -3.37 -17.95 3.61
CA GLU A 37 -2.73 -18.98 2.80
C GLU A 37 -1.87 -18.38 1.68
N ALA A 38 -2.31 -17.26 1.10
CA ALA A 38 -1.57 -16.59 0.02
C ALA A 38 -0.30 -15.88 0.50
N PHE A 39 -0.28 -15.41 1.76
CA PHE A 39 0.84 -14.69 2.38
C PHE A 39 1.05 -15.13 3.84
N PRO A 40 1.61 -16.33 4.08
CA PRO A 40 1.82 -16.88 5.43
C PRO A 40 2.72 -16.00 6.32
N GLU A 41 3.54 -15.13 5.74
CA GLU A 41 4.39 -14.19 6.47
C GLU A 41 3.61 -13.13 7.28
N PHE A 42 2.30 -12.98 7.03
CA PHE A 42 1.41 -12.07 7.74
C PHE A 42 0.47 -12.75 8.75
N THR A 43 0.62 -14.06 8.99
CA THR A 43 -0.27 -14.82 9.89
C THR A 43 -0.17 -14.34 11.34
N ASP A 44 1.05 -14.20 11.87
CA ASP A 44 1.28 -13.74 13.26
C ASP A 44 1.17 -12.22 13.39
N HIS A 45 1.39 -11.51 12.29
CA HIS A 45 1.41 -10.05 12.23
C HIS A 45 0.58 -9.55 11.04
N PRO A 46 -0.74 -9.38 11.22
CA PRO A 46 -1.60 -8.88 10.17
C PRO A 46 -1.11 -7.53 9.65
N PRO A 47 -1.18 -7.28 8.33
CA PRO A 47 -0.79 -5.99 7.77
C PRO A 47 -1.65 -4.86 8.34
N ALA A 48 -1.15 -3.63 8.29
CA ALA A 48 -2.00 -2.47 8.54
C ALA A 48 -3.10 -2.42 7.47
N MET A 49 -4.31 -2.03 7.86
CA MET A 49 -5.48 -2.07 6.98
C MET A 49 -6.16 -0.72 6.88
N GLY A 50 -6.82 -0.48 5.75
CA GLY A 50 -7.67 0.67 5.56
C GLY A 50 -8.88 0.35 4.70
N VAL A 51 -9.90 1.20 4.80
CA VAL A 51 -11.04 1.22 3.87
C VAL A 51 -11.02 2.59 3.21
N TYR A 52 -10.86 2.62 1.88
CA TYR A 52 -10.74 3.87 1.11
C TYR A 52 -9.65 4.84 1.64
N GLY A 53 -8.47 4.33 1.98
CA GLY A 53 -7.36 5.13 2.50
C GLY A 53 -7.48 5.52 3.98
N GLU A 54 -8.61 5.24 4.64
CA GLU A 54 -8.78 5.47 6.07
C GLU A 54 -8.35 4.24 6.86
N ARG A 55 -7.34 4.40 7.73
CA ARG A 55 -6.83 3.32 8.57
C ARG A 55 -7.94 2.76 9.47
N CYS A 56 -8.00 1.44 9.59
CA CYS A 56 -8.99 0.76 10.42
C CYS A 56 -8.42 -0.49 11.10
N ASP A 57 -9.20 -1.02 12.04
CA ASP A 57 -8.94 -2.31 12.69
C ASP A 57 -9.91 -3.39 12.18
N VAL A 58 -9.66 -4.63 12.62
CA VAL A 58 -10.43 -5.83 12.23
C VAL A 58 -11.92 -5.78 12.58
N ARG A 59 -12.34 -4.91 13.50
CA ARG A 59 -13.72 -4.78 13.97
C ARG A 59 -14.54 -3.78 13.16
N ARG A 60 -13.92 -2.98 12.27
CA ARG A 60 -14.66 -2.06 11.39
C ARG A 60 -15.69 -2.84 10.60
N VAL A 61 -16.95 -2.43 10.72
CA VAL A 61 -18.06 -2.98 9.94
C VAL A 61 -17.96 -2.48 8.51
N LEU A 62 -18.08 -3.40 7.56
CA LEU A 62 -18.02 -3.13 6.13
C LEU A 62 -19.40 -2.75 5.58
N ARG A 63 -19.38 -2.03 4.47
CA ARG A 63 -20.55 -1.66 3.67
C ARG A 63 -20.44 -2.24 2.26
N GLU A 64 -21.56 -2.25 1.54
CA GLU A 64 -21.61 -2.64 0.13
C GLU A 64 -20.56 -1.88 -0.69
N ASN A 65 -19.81 -2.61 -1.52
CA ASN A 65 -18.71 -2.14 -2.36
C ASN A 65 -17.51 -1.55 -1.61
N ASP A 66 -17.38 -1.75 -0.30
CA ASP A 66 -16.16 -1.33 0.41
C ASP A 66 -14.93 -2.05 -0.14
N ARG A 67 -13.82 -1.31 -0.24
CA ARG A 67 -12.51 -1.86 -0.55
C ARG A 67 -11.60 -1.81 0.67
N VAL A 68 -11.30 -2.99 1.20
CA VAL A 68 -10.26 -3.21 2.20
C VAL A 68 -8.89 -3.22 1.52
N GLU A 69 -8.01 -2.36 1.99
CA GLU A 69 -6.65 -2.18 1.51
C GLU A 69 -5.69 -2.70 2.57
N LEU A 70 -4.83 -3.65 2.20
CA LEU A 70 -3.80 -4.21 3.06
C LEU A 70 -2.47 -3.53 2.73
N TYR A 71 -1.83 -2.94 3.74
CA TYR A 71 -0.61 -2.14 3.58
C TYR A 71 0.63 -2.93 4.00
N ARG A 72 1.72 -2.73 3.26
CA ARG A 72 3.01 -3.32 3.58
C ARG A 72 3.72 -2.55 4.69
N PRO A 73 4.44 -3.24 5.59
CA PRO A 73 5.32 -2.58 6.53
C PRO A 73 6.43 -1.82 5.79
N LEU A 74 6.87 -0.70 6.37
CA LEU A 74 7.98 0.08 5.83
C LEU A 74 9.28 -0.70 6.07
N VAL A 75 10.04 -0.92 5.00
CA VAL A 75 11.33 -1.64 5.04
C VAL A 75 12.50 -0.72 5.43
N PHE A 76 12.33 0.59 5.27
CA PHE A 76 13.36 1.59 5.59
C PHE A 76 12.85 2.62 6.58
N ASP A 77 13.77 3.12 7.41
CA ASP A 77 13.54 4.32 8.19
C ASP A 77 13.19 5.49 7.24
N PRO A 78 12.01 6.12 7.41
CA PRO A 78 11.59 7.27 6.62
C PRO A 78 12.60 8.42 6.61
N LEU A 79 13.30 8.68 7.72
CA LEU A 79 14.28 9.75 7.85
C LEU A 79 15.51 9.46 6.99
N GLU A 80 16.03 8.24 7.06
CA GLU A 80 17.18 7.84 6.26
C GLU A 80 16.82 7.79 4.77
N SER A 81 15.63 7.31 4.42
CA SER A 81 15.10 7.37 3.06
C SER A 81 14.98 8.82 2.55
N ARG A 82 14.50 9.75 3.38
CA ARG A 82 14.48 11.19 3.04
C ARG A 82 15.88 11.74 2.83
N ARG A 83 16.86 11.38 3.68
CA ARG A 83 18.26 11.78 3.56
C ARG A 83 18.88 11.31 2.24
N ARG A 84 18.72 10.02 1.91
CA ARG A 84 19.20 9.43 0.64
C ARG A 84 18.58 10.14 -0.58
N ARG A 85 17.27 10.39 -0.57
CA ARG A 85 16.58 11.11 -1.66
C ARG A 85 17.06 12.56 -1.82
N ALA A 86 17.38 13.26 -0.73
CA ALA A 86 17.93 14.61 -0.80
C ALA A 86 19.34 14.62 -1.41
N ALA A 87 20.21 13.68 -1.02
CA ALA A 87 21.57 13.56 -1.56
C ALA A 87 21.60 13.31 -3.08
N HIS A 88 20.71 12.45 -3.59
CA HIS A 88 20.63 12.18 -5.04
C HIS A 88 20.13 13.37 -5.87
N ARG A 89 19.29 14.25 -5.31
CA ARG A 89 18.85 15.48 -5.99
C ARG A 89 19.96 16.54 -6.10
N GLY A 90 20.91 16.57 -5.17
CA GLY A 90 22.07 17.46 -5.23
C GLY A 90 23.09 17.07 -6.30
N SER A 91 23.19 15.77 -6.62
CA SER A 91 24.15 15.26 -7.62
C SER A 91 23.70 15.45 -9.07
N ALA A 92 22.41 15.60 -9.34
CA ALA A 92 21.87 15.74 -10.70
C ALA A 92 21.96 17.17 -11.26
N MET A 93 22.37 18.16 -10.44
CA MET A 93 22.44 19.58 -10.81
C MET A 93 23.85 20.04 -11.20
N LYS A 94 24.61 19.22 -11.94
CA LYS A 94 25.79 19.67 -12.70
C LYS A 94 25.64 19.33 -14.18
N ARG A 95 24.58 19.84 -14.81
CA ARG A 95 24.57 19.94 -16.28
C ARG A 95 25.35 21.21 -16.65
N PRO A 96 26.49 21.14 -17.37
CA PRO A 96 27.20 22.34 -17.78
C PRO A 96 26.29 23.19 -18.68
N LEU A 97 26.31 24.50 -18.46
CA LEU A 97 25.57 25.48 -19.26
C LEU A 97 26.04 25.36 -20.72
N PRO A 98 25.13 25.38 -21.72
CA PRO A 98 25.56 25.41 -23.11
C PRO A 98 26.42 26.66 -23.38
N PRO A 99 27.46 26.55 -24.23
CA PRO A 99 28.35 27.68 -24.51
C PRO A 99 27.54 28.84 -25.13
N LYS A 100 27.80 30.06 -24.65
CA LYS A 100 27.19 31.27 -25.21
C LYS A 100 27.83 31.54 -26.58
N THR A 101 27.04 31.47 -27.65
CA THR A 101 27.46 31.94 -28.97
C THR A 101 27.73 33.45 -28.91
N PRO A 102 28.87 33.95 -29.43
CA PRO A 102 29.08 35.38 -29.53
C PRO A 102 28.10 35.98 -30.56
N ALA A 103 27.50 37.12 -30.21
CA ALA A 103 26.67 37.90 -31.10
C ALA A 103 27.53 38.48 -32.24
N ALA A 104 27.08 38.28 -33.47
CA ALA A 104 27.58 38.96 -34.67
C ALA A 104 26.79 40.26 -34.90
#